data_AF-A0A916IVC0-F1
#
_entry.id   AF-A0A916IVC0-F1
#
_cell.length_a   1.000
_cell.length_b   1.000
_cell.length_c   1.000
_cell.angle_alpha   90.00
_cell.angle_beta   90.00
_cell.angle_gamma   90.00
#
_symmetry.space_group_name_H-M   'P 1'
#
loop_
_entity.id
_entity.type
_entity.pdbx_description
1 polymer ?
#
loop_
_entity_poly.entity_id
_entity_poly.type
_entity_poly.pdbx_seq_one_letter_code
_entity_poly.pdbx_strand_id
1 'polypeptide(L)'
;MTQAALQHMPDTPYQSGDIMNEDTVSTVTVQDNGPYRIKGPVRIVTPAGAAFTFEGDQVWLCRCGHSENKPFCDGSHKRVGFSSTPQPKP
;
A
#
# COMPACT_ATOMS: atom_id res chain seq x y z
N MET A 1 -15.98 19.27 -26.91
CA MET A 1 -16.13 19.00 -25.47
C MET A 1 -16.22 17.49 -25.27
N THR A 2 -15.09 16.80 -25.24
CA THR A 2 -15.07 15.36 -24.99
C THR A 2 -14.89 15.15 -23.50
N GLN A 3 -16.01 14.88 -22.83
CA GLN A 3 -16.08 14.61 -21.41
C GLN A 3 -15.32 13.30 -21.14
N ALA A 4 -14.20 13.39 -20.43
CA ALA A 4 -13.45 12.24 -19.97
C ALA A 4 -14.33 11.46 -18.99
N ALA A 5 -14.64 10.21 -19.33
CA ALA A 5 -15.33 9.28 -18.46
C ALA A 5 -14.44 9.04 -17.23
N LEU A 6 -14.82 9.66 -16.11
CA LEU A 6 -14.41 9.24 -14.78
C LEU A 6 -14.89 7.79 -14.61
N GLN A 7 -14.01 6.84 -14.88
CA GLN A 7 -14.22 5.44 -14.56
C GLN A 7 -14.43 5.38 -13.04
N HIS A 8 -15.67 5.12 -12.65
CA HIS A 8 -16.03 4.80 -11.28
C HIS A 8 -15.23 3.56 -10.89
N MET A 9 -14.32 3.72 -9.92
CA MET A 9 -13.71 2.57 -9.25
C MET A 9 -14.85 1.84 -8.54
N PRO A 10 -15.10 0.54 -8.81
CA PRO A 10 -16.15 -0.17 -8.12
C PRO A 10 -15.77 -0.35 -6.65
N ASP A 11 -16.65 0.09 -5.74
CA ASP A 11 -16.60 -0.13 -4.28
C ASP A 11 -16.78 -1.64 -3.92
N THR A 12 -16.46 -2.57 -4.82
CA THR A 12 -16.64 -4.01 -4.55
C THR A 12 -15.67 -4.46 -3.46
N PRO A 13 -16.17 -4.99 -2.32
CA PRO A 13 -15.32 -5.64 -1.35
C PRO A 13 -14.57 -6.77 -2.06
N TYR A 14 -13.26 -6.80 -1.89
CA TYR A 14 -12.39 -7.89 -2.28
C TYR A 14 -13.04 -9.23 -1.85
N GLN A 15 -13.59 -9.98 -2.81
CA GLN A 15 -14.19 -11.28 -2.51
C GLN A 15 -13.06 -12.29 -2.33
N SER A 16 -13.08 -12.97 -1.19
CA SER A 16 -12.07 -13.95 -0.75
C SER A 16 -11.89 -15.17 -1.68
N GLY A 17 -12.68 -15.28 -2.76
CA GLY A 17 -12.73 -16.43 -3.66
C GLY A 17 -11.72 -16.42 -4.82
N ASP A 18 -11.03 -15.30 -5.09
CA ASP A 18 -10.16 -15.18 -6.27
C ASP A 18 -8.68 -15.56 -6.01
N ILE A 19 -8.32 -15.88 -4.76
CA ILE A 19 -6.96 -16.27 -4.37
C ILE A 19 -6.73 -17.78 -4.48
N MET A 20 -6.49 -18.26 -5.70
CA MET A 20 -5.93 -19.61 -5.87
C MET A 20 -4.45 -19.58 -5.44
N ASN A 21 -4.17 -20.13 -4.25
CA ASN A 21 -2.90 -20.22 -3.50
C ASN A 21 -2.64 -19.11 -2.46
N GLU A 22 -2.94 -19.44 -1.21
CA GLU A 22 -2.65 -18.67 0.01
C GLU A 22 -1.14 -18.33 0.15
N ASP A 23 -0.27 -19.17 -0.41
CA ASP A 23 1.19 -18.96 -0.45
C ASP A 23 1.66 -17.86 -1.43
N THR A 24 0.77 -17.31 -2.26
CA THR A 24 1.07 -16.21 -3.20
C THR A 24 0.47 -14.88 -2.81
N VAL A 25 -0.30 -14.84 -1.71
CA VAL A 25 -1.01 -13.64 -1.28
C VAL A 25 -0.09 -12.75 -0.44
N SER A 26 0.13 -11.53 -0.89
CA SER A 26 0.74 -10.50 -0.07
C SER A 26 -0.29 -9.94 0.92
N THR A 27 0.05 -9.91 2.20
CA THR A 27 -0.77 -9.23 3.23
C THR A 27 -0.31 -7.78 3.37
N VAL A 28 -1.24 -6.84 3.22
CA VAL A 28 -1.00 -5.41 3.48
C VAL A 28 -1.69 -5.01 4.78
N THR A 29 -0.91 -4.70 5.81
CA THR A 29 -1.39 -4.15 7.07
C THR A 29 -1.24 -2.63 7.07
N VAL A 30 -2.32 -1.90 7.30
CA VAL A 30 -2.27 -0.46 7.52
C VAL A 30 -2.07 -0.21 9.01
N GLN A 31 -0.88 0.22 9.43
CA GLN A 31 -0.58 0.41 10.85
C GLN A 31 -1.15 1.74 11.35
N ASP A 32 -1.73 1.77 12.55
CA ASP A 32 -2.15 3.01 13.21
C ASP A 32 -1.01 4.02 13.26
N ASN A 33 -1.29 5.26 12.81
CA ASN A 33 -0.33 6.37 12.82
C ASN A 33 1.00 6.05 12.09
N GLY A 34 1.01 5.01 11.26
CA GLY A 34 2.22 4.39 10.77
C GLY A 34 2.17 4.03 9.28
N PRO A 35 3.19 3.32 8.79
CA PRO A 35 3.31 2.94 7.39
C PRO A 35 2.30 1.87 6.94
N TYR A 36 2.30 1.59 5.64
CA TYR A 36 1.81 0.32 5.13
C TYR A 36 2.88 -0.75 5.34
N ARG A 37 2.54 -1.85 6.00
CA ARG A 37 3.41 -3.03 6.12
C ARG A 37 2.94 -4.09 5.15
N ILE A 38 3.81 -4.53 4.26
CA ILE A 38 3.52 -5.58 3.28
C ILE A 38 4.33 -6.81 3.68
N LYS A 39 3.68 -7.97 3.80
CA LYS A 39 4.31 -9.28 4.06
C LYS A 39 4.02 -10.20 2.89
N GLY A 40 5.05 -10.87 2.38
CA GLY A 40 4.97 -11.77 1.22
C GLY A 40 5.60 -11.18 -0.05
N PRO A 41 5.57 -11.92 -1.16
CA PRO A 41 6.20 -11.52 -2.41
C PRO A 41 5.52 -10.27 -2.99
N VAL A 42 6.29 -9.18 -3.12
CA VAL A 42 5.79 -7.90 -3.65
C VAL A 42 6.74 -7.31 -4.68
N ARG A 43 6.17 -6.76 -5.76
CA ARG A 43 6.87 -5.95 -6.75
C ARG A 43 6.34 -4.52 -6.69
N ILE A 44 7.21 -3.56 -6.41
CA ILE A 44 6.87 -2.14 -6.36
C ILE A 44 7.27 -1.52 -7.70
N VAL A 45 6.34 -0.86 -8.37
CA VAL A 45 6.58 -0.24 -9.69
C VAL A 45 6.38 1.27 -9.61
N THR A 46 7.25 2.01 -10.29
CA THR A 46 7.11 3.47 -10.46
C THR A 46 6.28 3.77 -11.71
N PRO A 47 5.68 4.97 -11.84
CA PRO A 47 4.99 5.37 -13.06
C PRO A 47 5.85 5.33 -14.33
N ALA A 48 7.18 5.47 -14.18
CA ALA A 48 8.14 5.38 -15.29
C ALA A 48 8.50 3.93 -15.67
N GLY A 49 7.94 2.93 -14.97
CA GLY A 49 8.16 1.51 -15.24
C GLY A 49 9.35 0.88 -14.51
N ALA A 50 10.15 1.66 -13.77
CA ALA A 50 11.18 1.10 -12.90
C ALA A 50 10.54 0.25 -11.80
N ALA A 51 11.09 -0.94 -11.55
CA ALA A 51 10.56 -1.90 -10.59
C ALA A 51 11.60 -2.26 -9.52
N PHE A 52 11.12 -2.42 -8.29
CA PHE A 52 11.88 -2.94 -7.17
C PHE A 52 11.23 -4.27 -6.75
N THR A 53 12.00 -5.35 -6.80
CA THR A 53 11.61 -6.63 -6.19
C THR A 53 12.18 -6.64 -4.79
N PHE A 54 11.34 -6.89 -3.80
CA PHE A 54 11.80 -7.02 -2.42
C PHE A 54 12.08 -8.50 -2.13
N GLU A 55 13.32 -8.82 -1.80
CA GLU A 55 13.76 -10.20 -1.50
C GLU A 55 13.61 -10.57 -0.02
N GLY A 56 13.24 -9.61 0.85
CA GLY A 56 13.00 -9.88 2.27
C GLY A 56 11.55 -10.26 2.58
N ASP A 57 11.30 -10.67 3.82
CA ASP A 57 9.96 -11.12 4.24
C ASP A 57 8.89 -10.01 4.24
N GLN A 58 9.31 -8.76 4.51
CA GLN A 58 8.42 -7.63 4.74
C GLN A 58 9.02 -6.28 4.35
N VAL A 59 8.20 -5.41 3.78
CA VAL A 59 8.55 -4.02 3.44
C VAL A 59 7.57 -3.03 4.06
N TRP A 60 8.06 -1.85 4.43
CA TRP A 60 7.24 -0.76 4.95
C TRP A 60 7.23 0.43 3.99
N LEU A 61 6.05 0.80 3.49
CA LEU A 61 5.87 1.94 2.60
C LEU A 61 5.37 3.16 3.37
N CYS A 62 5.89 4.33 3.00
CA CYS A 62 5.51 5.60 3.58
C CYS A 62 4.02 5.86 3.34
N ARG A 63 3.31 6.17 4.43
CA ARG A 63 1.91 6.61 4.41
C ARG A 63 1.73 8.06 4.83
N CYS A 64 2.66 8.60 5.63
CA CYS A 64 2.57 9.96 6.15
C CYS A 64 3.02 11.06 5.17
N GLY A 65 3.66 10.72 4.04
CA GLY A 65 4.16 11.69 3.07
C GLY A 65 5.52 12.33 3.41
N HIS A 66 6.02 12.20 4.63
CA HIS A 66 7.22 12.90 5.11
C HIS A 66 8.53 12.10 5.07
N SER A 67 8.54 10.86 4.57
CA SER A 67 9.78 10.08 4.46
C SER A 67 10.80 10.75 3.53
N GLU A 68 12.07 10.75 3.90
CA GLU A 68 13.18 11.19 3.05
C GLU A 68 13.71 10.03 2.18
N ASN A 69 13.29 8.79 2.48
CA ASN A 69 13.65 7.57 1.75
C ASN A 69 12.44 6.98 0.99
N LYS A 70 11.70 7.81 0.25
CA LYS A 70 10.51 7.34 -0.49
C LYS A 70 10.89 6.28 -1.55
N PRO A 71 10.03 5.27 -1.78
CA PRO A 71 8.67 5.09 -1.24
C PRO A 71 8.63 4.47 0.17
N PHE A 72 9.77 4.16 0.77
CA PHE A 72 9.86 3.42 2.02
C PHE A 72 9.61 4.31 3.24
N CYS A 73 9.21 3.70 4.35
CA CYS A 73 9.12 4.36 5.63
C CYS A 73 10.48 4.47 6.30
N ASP A 74 10.83 5.67 6.76
CA ASP A 74 12.08 5.99 7.48
C ASP A 74 11.83 6.38 8.96
N GLY A 75 10.58 6.26 9.43
CA GLY A 75 10.18 6.67 10.78
C GLY A 75 9.69 8.11 10.90
N SER A 76 9.72 8.92 9.82
CA SER A 76 9.28 10.32 9.84
C SER A 76 7.82 10.52 10.27
N HIS A 77 6.96 9.49 10.17
CA HIS A 77 5.59 9.52 10.70
C HIS A 77 5.51 9.88 12.19
N LYS A 78 6.48 9.43 13.00
CA LYS A 78 6.55 9.77 14.43
C LYS A 78 6.90 11.24 14.64
N ARG A 79 7.90 11.72 13.89
CA ARG A 79 8.42 13.10 13.97
C ARG A 79 7.35 14.14 13.62
N VAL A 80 6.52 13.86 12.63
CA VAL A 80 5.47 14.78 12.17
C VAL A 80 4.13 14.58 12.89
N GLY A 81 4.04 13.67 13.85
CA GLY A 81 2.79 13.40 14.57
C GLY A 81 1.66 12.90 13.66
N PHE A 82 1.99 12.07 12.66
CA PHE A 82 0.99 11.55 11.73
C PHE A 82 -0.12 10.82 12.49
N SER A 83 -1.36 11.29 12.34
CA SER A 83 -2.53 10.73 13.02
C SER A 83 -3.51 10.18 11.99
N SER A 84 -3.65 8.85 11.96
CA SER A 84 -4.58 8.16 11.07
C SER A 84 -4.77 6.73 11.52
N THR A 85 -5.97 6.43 11.99
CA THR A 85 -6.46 5.09 12.38
C THR A 85 -7.33 4.54 11.25
N PRO A 86 -6.85 3.55 10.49
CA PRO A 86 -7.62 2.94 9.42
C PRO A 86 -8.84 2.22 9.99
N GLN A 87 -10.01 2.44 9.40
CA GLN A 87 -11.22 1.69 9.71
C GLN A 87 -11.71 1.03 8.43
N PRO A 88 -12.13 -0.25 8.45
CA PRO A 88 -12.85 -0.82 7.33
C PRO A 88 -14.13 -0.02 7.12
N LYS A 89 -14.40 0.38 5.87
CA LYS A 89 -15.70 0.95 5.51
C LYS A 89 -16.75 -0.18 5.65
N PRO A 90 -17.90 0.07 6.31
CA PRO A 90 -19.00 -0.90 6.37
C PRO A 90 -19.50 -1.31 4.99
#